data_AF-A0A914JZB1-F1
#
_entry.id   AF-A0A914JZB1-F1
#
_cell.length_a   1.000
_cell.length_b   1.000
_cell.length_c   1.000
_cell.angle_alpha   90.00
_cell.angle_beta   90.00
_cell.angle_gamma   90.00
#
_symmetry.space_group_name_H-M   'P 1'
#
loop_
_entity.id
_entity.type
_entity.pdbx_description
1 polymer ?
#
loop_
_entity_poly.entity_id
_entity_poly.type
_entity_poly.pdbx_seq_one_letter_code
_entity_poly.pdbx_strand_id
1 'polypeptide(L)'
;MAENDEEHKYAFLGFIIFIWLIIFAGDCNYHEEYGFSTHGSCIYRKISVGRASYEEDSTFVDDLVTPQECRFRDLTYSAPIFVDLEYTRGNQRVLRRGTVIGRIPLMIRSNRCALYQMDTLEDHARNEKIDDIDKFTMARRLIKEEGLLVGGSSGSNMVGAMRQAKKLTKGQKCVVILPDGVRNYLTKFVSDEWMIKKGFLTTNDLKKEKLELSIYRKINVGRASYEEDSTFVNDLVTPQECRLRDLTYSAPIFVDLEYTWGNQRVLRRGTVIGRIPIMIRSNRCALFQMDTLEDHARNGECRYDPGG
;
A
#
# COMPACT_ATOMS: atom_id res chain seq x y z
N MET A 1 -1.52 -35.80 -23.18
CA MET A 1 -2.61 -34.79 -23.18
C MET A 1 -2.46 -33.88 -21.95
N ALA A 2 -1.23 -33.39 -21.69
CA ALA A 2 -0.88 -32.62 -20.50
C ALA A 2 0.45 -31.86 -20.69
N GLU A 3 0.60 -31.12 -21.79
CA GLU A 3 1.82 -30.31 -22.05
C GLU A 3 1.55 -28.88 -22.59
N ASN A 4 0.29 -28.46 -22.75
CA ASN A 4 -0.05 -27.16 -23.35
C ASN A 4 -0.48 -26.05 -22.37
N ASP A 5 -0.41 -26.26 -21.05
CA ASP A 5 -0.90 -25.29 -20.05
C ASP A 5 0.16 -24.28 -19.58
N GLU A 6 1.45 -24.49 -19.89
CA GLU A 6 2.50 -23.52 -19.50
C GLU A 6 2.63 -22.36 -20.50
N GLU A 7 2.55 -22.60 -21.81
CA GLU A 7 2.65 -21.53 -22.83
C GLU A 7 1.55 -20.47 -22.69
N HIS A 8 0.32 -20.87 -22.33
CA HIS A 8 -0.78 -19.92 -22.10
C HIS A 8 -0.57 -19.04 -20.87
N LYS A 9 0.17 -19.50 -19.85
CA LYS A 9 0.46 -18.70 -18.65
C LYS A 9 1.51 -17.63 -18.92
N TYR A 10 2.52 -17.91 -19.74
CA TYR A 10 3.55 -16.93 -20.11
C TYR A 10 2.99 -15.85 -21.05
N ALA A 11 2.10 -16.21 -21.97
CA ALA A 11 1.34 -15.27 -22.81
C ALA A 11 0.53 -14.27 -21.97
N PHE A 12 -0.18 -14.76 -20.94
CA PHE A 12 -1.01 -13.94 -20.06
C PHE A 12 -0.17 -13.04 -19.13
N LEU A 13 0.99 -13.52 -18.68
CA LEU A 13 1.91 -12.75 -17.83
C LEU A 13 2.60 -11.61 -18.62
N GLY A 14 2.99 -11.87 -19.88
CA GLY A 14 3.50 -10.86 -20.80
C GLY A 14 2.46 -9.76 -21.08
N PHE A 15 1.21 -10.16 -21.28
CA PHE A 15 0.08 -9.25 -21.50
C PHE A 15 -0.20 -8.32 -20.31
N ILE A 16 -0.13 -8.82 -19.07
CA ILE A 16 -0.36 -8.03 -17.85
C ILE A 16 0.77 -7.02 -17.60
N ILE A 17 2.03 -7.41 -17.80
CA ILE A 17 3.19 -6.52 -17.62
C ILE A 17 3.18 -5.39 -18.68
N PHE A 18 2.71 -5.66 -19.89
CA PHE A 18 2.66 -4.69 -20.98
C PHE A 18 1.51 -3.69 -20.88
N ILE A 19 0.37 -4.10 -20.31
CA ILE A 19 -0.74 -3.21 -19.95
C ILE A 19 -0.26 -2.10 -18.98
N TRP A 20 0.62 -2.44 -18.04
CA TRP A 20 1.23 -1.47 -17.13
C TRP A 20 2.09 -0.41 -17.85
N LEU A 21 2.78 -0.78 -18.93
CA LEU A 21 3.56 0.14 -19.76
C LEU A 21 2.68 1.10 -20.57
N ILE A 22 1.54 0.64 -21.10
CA ILE A 22 0.62 1.47 -21.89
C ILE A 22 -0.03 2.58 -21.04
N ILE A 23 -0.31 2.30 -19.75
CA ILE A 23 -0.86 3.29 -18.80
C ILE A 23 0.11 4.47 -18.59
N PHE A 24 1.43 4.25 -18.69
CA PHE A 24 2.45 5.27 -18.43
C PHE A 24 3.11 5.84 -19.70
N ALA A 25 3.17 5.10 -20.81
CA ALA A 25 3.99 5.44 -21.99
C ALA A 25 3.22 5.80 -23.28
N GLY A 26 1.91 5.56 -23.36
CA GLY A 26 1.11 5.86 -24.57
C GLY A 26 0.93 4.66 -25.51
N ASP A 27 0.51 4.93 -26.75
CA ASP A 27 0.26 3.90 -27.78
C ASP A 27 1.53 3.08 -28.05
N CYS A 28 1.43 1.75 -28.00
CA CYS A 28 2.56 0.85 -28.28
C CYS A 28 2.27 -0.06 -29.47
N ASN A 29 3.24 -0.17 -30.37
CA ASN A 29 3.26 -1.21 -31.39
C ASN A 29 3.67 -2.52 -30.71
N TYR A 30 2.91 -3.58 -30.95
CA TYR A 30 3.14 -4.89 -30.37
C TYR A 30 3.24 -5.90 -31.51
N HIS A 31 4.10 -6.91 -31.39
CA HIS A 31 4.20 -7.96 -32.40
C HIS A 31 4.46 -9.28 -31.68
N GLU A 32 3.40 -10.05 -31.49
CA GLU A 32 3.47 -11.38 -30.89
C GLU A 32 2.55 -12.31 -31.69
N GLU A 33 3.13 -13.40 -32.19
CA GLU A 33 2.50 -14.35 -33.10
C GLU A 33 2.10 -15.60 -32.31
N TYR A 34 0.80 -15.82 -32.15
CA TYR A 34 0.28 -17.00 -31.46
C TYR A 34 -0.15 -18.04 -32.51
N GLY A 35 0.56 -19.16 -32.55
CA GLY A 35 0.18 -20.31 -33.36
C GLY A 35 -0.89 -21.13 -32.66
N PHE A 36 -2.13 -21.12 -33.16
CA PHE A 36 -3.13 -22.09 -32.73
C PHE A 36 -2.99 -23.37 -33.56
N SER A 37 -3.13 -24.53 -32.91
CA SER A 37 -3.01 -25.83 -33.56
C SER A 37 -3.86 -25.91 -34.84
N THR A 38 -3.14 -26.08 -35.95
CA THR A 38 -3.49 -26.55 -37.29
C THR A 38 -4.31 -25.69 -38.27
N HIS A 39 -5.02 -24.59 -37.93
CA HIS A 39 -5.82 -23.87 -38.97
C HIS A 39 -5.86 -22.32 -38.91
N GLY A 40 -4.84 -21.65 -38.36
CA GLY A 40 -4.66 -20.21 -38.61
C GLY A 40 -3.70 -19.50 -37.64
N SER A 41 -3.16 -18.35 -38.06
CA SER A 41 -2.37 -17.45 -37.22
C SER A 41 -3.16 -16.19 -36.90
N CYS A 42 -2.95 -15.63 -35.70
CA CYS A 42 -3.48 -14.34 -35.27
C CYS A 42 -2.33 -13.51 -34.65
N ILE A 43 -2.16 -12.28 -35.14
CA ILE A 43 -1.10 -11.35 -34.78
C ILE A 43 -1.73 -10.08 -34.24
N TYR A 44 -1.39 -9.74 -33.00
CA TYR A 44 -1.70 -8.43 -32.41
C TYR A 44 -0.68 -7.43 -32.93
N ARG A 45 -1.12 -6.42 -33.71
CA ARG A 45 -0.22 -5.42 -34.34
C ARG A 45 -0.09 -4.13 -33.54
N LYS A 46 -1.18 -3.66 -32.95
CA LYS A 46 -1.21 -2.42 -32.17
C LYS A 46 -2.22 -2.56 -31.06
N ILE A 47 -1.86 -2.10 -29.86
CA ILE A 47 -2.76 -1.99 -28.72
C ILE A 47 -2.79 -0.52 -28.30
N SER A 48 -3.99 0.04 -28.15
CA SER A 48 -4.18 1.40 -27.64
C SER A 48 -5.32 1.44 -26.63
N VAL A 49 -5.23 2.38 -25.70
CA VAL A 49 -6.28 2.62 -24.70
C VAL A 49 -7.06 3.86 -25.11
N GLY A 50 -8.38 3.78 -25.09
CA GLY A 50 -9.29 4.88 -25.40
C GLY A 50 -9.27 5.99 -24.35
N ARG A 51 -10.23 6.91 -24.47
CA ARG A 51 -10.52 7.90 -23.42
C ARG A 51 -11.43 7.30 -22.36
N ALA A 52 -11.48 7.96 -21.20
CA ALA A 52 -12.41 7.59 -20.14
C ALA A 52 -13.84 7.62 -20.65
N SER A 53 -14.56 6.51 -20.48
CA SER A 53 -15.98 6.39 -20.80
C SER A 53 -16.65 5.42 -19.83
N TYR A 54 -17.98 5.29 -19.90
CA TYR A 54 -18.71 4.21 -19.24
C TYR A 54 -19.65 3.54 -20.27
N GLU A 55 -20.21 2.40 -19.91
CA GLU A 55 -21.17 1.68 -20.74
C GLU A 55 -22.53 1.75 -20.03
N GLU A 56 -23.55 2.29 -20.71
CA GLU A 56 -24.94 2.31 -20.24
C GLU A 56 -25.83 1.62 -21.26
N ASP A 57 -26.62 0.65 -20.80
CA ASP A 57 -27.67 -0.03 -21.57
C ASP A 57 -27.27 -0.44 -22.99
N SER A 58 -26.07 -1.02 -23.13
CA SER A 58 -25.52 -1.51 -24.41
C SER A 58 -25.25 -0.41 -25.46
N THR A 59 -25.25 0.85 -25.04
CA THR A 59 -24.89 2.02 -25.87
C THR A 59 -23.60 2.66 -25.38
N PHE A 60 -22.69 2.94 -26.32
CA PHE A 60 -21.44 3.63 -26.03
C PHE A 60 -21.71 5.14 -25.93
N VAL A 61 -21.56 5.69 -24.73
CA VAL A 61 -21.57 7.13 -24.51
C VAL A 61 -20.11 7.60 -24.52
N ASP A 62 -19.68 8.28 -25.59
CA ASP A 62 -18.33 8.85 -25.75
C ASP A 62 -18.21 10.26 -25.14
N ASP A 63 -18.93 10.48 -24.02
CA ASP A 63 -18.87 11.73 -23.29
C ASP A 63 -17.65 11.74 -22.35
N LEU A 64 -17.15 12.94 -22.06
CA LEU A 64 -16.03 13.13 -21.13
C LEU A 64 -16.46 12.76 -19.70
N VAL A 65 -16.24 11.51 -19.32
CA VAL A 65 -16.55 11.02 -17.98
C VAL A 65 -15.50 11.48 -16.98
N THR A 66 -15.94 12.05 -15.85
CA THR A 66 -15.04 12.42 -14.75
C THR A 66 -14.95 11.31 -13.70
N PRO A 67 -13.81 11.16 -13.00
CA PRO A 67 -13.71 10.20 -11.88
C PRO A 67 -14.75 10.44 -10.78
N GLN A 68 -15.15 11.70 -10.56
CA GLN A 68 -16.14 12.08 -9.55
C GLN A 68 -17.54 11.57 -9.91
N GLU A 69 -17.92 11.69 -11.18
CA GLU A 69 -19.19 11.18 -11.67
C GLU A 69 -19.28 9.65 -11.55
N CYS A 70 -18.21 8.92 -11.92
CA CYS A 70 -18.15 7.48 -11.72
C CYS A 70 -18.35 7.10 -10.25
N ARG A 71 -17.77 7.85 -9.32
CA ARG A 71 -17.95 7.62 -7.88
C ARG A 71 -19.37 7.87 -7.42
N PHE A 72 -20.06 8.91 -7.92
CA PHE A 72 -21.45 9.18 -7.54
C PHE A 72 -22.43 8.15 -8.09
N ARG A 73 -22.06 7.45 -9.18
CA ARG A 73 -22.91 6.48 -9.87
C ARG A 73 -22.50 5.03 -9.58
N ASP A 74 -21.56 4.80 -8.67
CA ASP A 74 -20.95 3.48 -8.38
C ASP A 74 -20.44 2.75 -9.64
N LEU A 75 -19.89 3.50 -10.60
CA LEU A 75 -19.29 3.00 -11.83
C LEU A 75 -17.76 2.90 -11.73
N THR A 76 -17.18 1.99 -12.52
CA THR A 76 -15.71 1.89 -12.63
C THR A 76 -15.17 2.88 -13.66
N TYR A 77 -14.35 3.84 -13.20
CA TYR A 77 -13.64 4.77 -14.07
C TYR A 77 -12.66 4.02 -14.98
N SER A 78 -13.03 3.81 -16.25
CA SER A 78 -12.33 2.93 -17.18
C SER A 78 -12.33 3.45 -18.62
N ALA A 79 -11.45 2.91 -19.44
CA ALA A 79 -11.40 3.18 -20.88
C ALA A 79 -11.40 1.87 -21.69
N PRO A 80 -11.95 1.86 -22.91
CA PRO A 80 -11.89 0.70 -23.79
C PRO A 80 -10.44 0.44 -24.25
N ILE A 81 -10.09 -0.83 -24.41
CA ILE A 81 -8.82 -1.27 -24.98
C ILE A 81 -9.07 -1.65 -26.44
N PHE A 82 -8.40 -0.96 -27.36
CA PHE A 82 -8.45 -1.19 -28.79
C PHE A 82 -7.26 -2.01 -29.26
N VAL A 83 -7.50 -2.92 -30.19
CA VAL A 83 -6.49 -3.78 -30.78
C VAL A 83 -6.66 -3.89 -32.29
N ASP A 84 -5.53 -3.77 -33.00
CA ASP A 84 -5.42 -4.12 -34.40
C ASP A 84 -4.95 -5.59 -34.52
N LEU A 85 -5.80 -6.44 -35.11
CA LEU A 85 -5.59 -7.87 -35.27
C LEU A 85 -5.36 -8.20 -36.74
N GLU A 86 -4.32 -8.96 -37.05
CA GLU A 86 -4.18 -9.65 -38.34
C GLU A 86 -4.36 -11.14 -38.12
N TYR A 87 -5.37 -11.74 -38.74
CA TYR A 87 -5.60 -13.18 -38.60
C TYR A 87 -5.89 -13.83 -39.94
N THR A 88 -5.59 -15.13 -40.06
CA THR A 88 -5.96 -15.90 -41.25
C THR A 88 -7.37 -16.46 -41.11
N ARG A 89 -8.18 -16.30 -42.17
CA ARG A 89 -9.51 -16.91 -42.30
C ARG A 89 -9.52 -17.70 -43.60
N GLY A 90 -9.33 -19.01 -43.52
CA GLY A 90 -9.03 -19.84 -44.70
C GLY A 90 -7.66 -19.47 -45.29
N ASN A 91 -7.58 -19.29 -46.61
CA ASN A 91 -6.35 -18.90 -47.31
C ASN A 91 -6.11 -17.38 -47.39
N GLN A 92 -6.97 -16.55 -46.76
CA GLN A 92 -6.84 -15.09 -46.79
C GLN A 92 -6.38 -14.54 -45.43
N ARG A 93 -5.42 -13.61 -45.47
CA ARG A 93 -5.04 -12.77 -44.33
C ARG A 93 -6.01 -11.60 -44.22
N VAL A 94 -6.64 -11.46 -43.06
CA VAL A 94 -7.62 -10.41 -42.75
C VAL A 94 -7.03 -9.51 -41.67
N LEU A 95 -6.94 -8.20 -41.96
CA LEU A 95 -6.57 -7.18 -41.00
C LEU A 95 -7.84 -6.50 -40.47
N ARG A 96 -8.07 -6.58 -39.16
CA ARG A 96 -9.16 -5.93 -38.46
C ARG A 96 -8.60 -4.90 -37.48
N ARG A 97 -8.85 -3.62 -37.76
CA ARG A 97 -8.37 -2.51 -36.93
C ARG A 97 -9.41 -2.07 -35.89
N GLY A 98 -8.95 -1.59 -34.74
CA GLY A 98 -9.78 -0.97 -33.70
C GLY A 98 -10.76 -1.93 -33.02
N THR A 99 -10.43 -3.22 -32.91
CA THR A 99 -11.29 -4.19 -32.19
C THR A 99 -11.23 -3.92 -30.70
N VAL A 100 -12.38 -3.69 -30.06
CA VAL A 100 -12.44 -3.54 -28.59
C VAL A 100 -12.36 -4.92 -27.95
N ILE A 101 -11.38 -5.13 -27.07
CA ILE A 101 -11.17 -6.43 -26.38
C ILE A 101 -11.61 -6.42 -24.92
N GLY A 102 -11.93 -5.25 -24.37
CA GLY A 102 -12.29 -5.07 -22.96
C GLY A 102 -12.11 -3.64 -22.51
N ARG A 103 -12.22 -3.41 -21.20
CA ARG A 103 -12.01 -2.11 -20.56
C ARG A 103 -10.92 -2.21 -19.50
N ILE A 104 -10.18 -1.13 -19.31
CA ILE A 104 -9.15 -1.02 -18.28
C ILE A 104 -9.49 0.11 -17.30
N PRO A 105 -9.44 -0.12 -15.97
CA PRO A 105 -9.58 0.96 -15.01
C PRO A 105 -8.46 1.98 -15.21
N LEU A 106 -8.82 3.26 -15.27
CA LEU A 106 -7.88 4.34 -15.47
C LEU A 106 -7.40 4.90 -14.14
N MET A 107 -6.10 5.18 -14.04
CA MET A 107 -5.53 5.91 -12.91
C MET A 107 -5.88 7.40 -13.02
N ILE A 108 -6.31 8.02 -11.92
CA ILE A 108 -6.60 9.46 -11.86
C ILE A 108 -5.32 10.25 -12.17
N ARG A 109 -5.43 11.26 -13.05
CA ARG A 109 -4.31 12.07 -13.60
C ARG A 109 -3.29 11.32 -14.47
N SER A 110 -3.60 10.10 -14.93
CA SER A 110 -2.84 9.51 -16.06
C SER A 110 -3.09 10.27 -17.36
N ASN A 111 -2.27 10.05 -18.38
CA ASN A 111 -2.40 10.66 -19.71
C ASN A 111 -3.77 10.42 -20.40
N ARG A 112 -4.50 9.36 -20.02
CA ARG A 112 -5.84 9.04 -20.53
C ARG A 112 -6.98 9.51 -19.62
N CYS A 113 -6.65 10.03 -18.43
CA CYS A 113 -7.61 10.59 -17.51
C CYS A 113 -8.14 11.93 -18.04
N ALA A 114 -9.45 12.16 -17.88
CA ALA A 114 -10.12 13.43 -18.20
C ALA A 114 -9.47 14.63 -17.49
N LEU A 115 -8.82 14.39 -16.34
CA LEU A 115 -8.16 15.42 -15.53
C LEU A 115 -6.70 15.68 -15.90
N TYR A 116 -6.15 15.06 -16.95
CA TYR A 116 -4.71 15.14 -17.27
C TYR A 116 -4.21 16.55 -17.62
N GLN A 117 -5.04 17.34 -18.30
CA GLN A 117 -4.73 18.71 -18.75
C GLN A 117 -5.75 19.75 -18.26
N MET A 118 -6.62 19.37 -17.32
CA MET A 118 -7.47 20.34 -16.64
C MET A 118 -6.65 21.10 -15.60
N ASP A 119 -5.81 22.01 -16.10
CA ASP A 119 -5.36 23.17 -15.35
C ASP A 119 -6.51 24.19 -15.39
N THR A 120 -7.53 23.98 -14.56
CA THR A 120 -8.64 24.93 -14.44
C THR A 120 -8.11 26.25 -13.90
N LEU A 121 -8.35 27.31 -14.67
CA LEU A 121 -7.97 28.70 -14.47
C LEU A 121 -8.51 29.38 -13.19
N GLU A 122 -9.05 28.64 -12.22
CA GLU A 122 -9.60 29.22 -10.98
C GLU A 122 -9.06 28.60 -9.68
N ASP A 123 -8.29 27.49 -9.72
CA ASP A 123 -7.71 26.88 -8.52
C ASP A 123 -6.25 27.30 -8.30
N HIS A 124 -6.04 28.56 -7.92
CA HIS A 124 -4.76 29.07 -7.42
C HIS A 124 -4.26 28.42 -6.11
N ALA A 125 -4.73 27.22 -5.76
CA ALA A 125 -3.94 26.25 -5.00
C ALA A 125 -2.81 25.73 -5.90
N ARG A 126 -1.86 26.63 -6.22
CA ARG A 126 -0.60 26.42 -6.93
C ARG A 126 -0.20 24.94 -6.89
N ASN A 127 -0.36 24.24 -8.02
CA ASN A 127 0.14 22.88 -8.25
C ASN A 127 1.67 22.88 -8.11
N GLU A 128 2.15 22.96 -6.88
CA GLU A 128 3.55 22.92 -6.54
C GLU A 128 3.98 21.47 -6.61
N LYS A 129 4.68 21.13 -7.70
CA LYS A 129 5.28 19.81 -7.83
C LYS A 129 6.36 19.68 -6.75
N ILE A 130 6.08 18.88 -5.74
CA ILE A 130 7.05 18.51 -4.71
C ILE A 130 7.95 17.42 -5.27
N ASP A 131 9.25 17.58 -5.11
CA ASP A 131 10.21 16.57 -5.53
C ASP A 131 10.05 15.30 -4.69
N ASP A 132 10.32 14.14 -5.30
CA ASP A 132 10.13 12.85 -4.62
C ASP A 132 11.08 12.71 -3.41
N ILE A 133 12.27 13.33 -3.43
CA ILE A 133 13.19 13.35 -2.29
C ILE A 133 12.55 14.08 -1.11
N ASP A 134 12.05 15.30 -1.34
CA ASP A 134 11.41 16.13 -0.31
C ASP A 134 10.16 15.43 0.25
N LYS A 135 9.36 14.83 -0.64
CA LYS A 135 8.16 14.07 -0.31
C LYS A 135 8.45 12.91 0.65
N PHE A 136 9.36 12.02 0.27
CA PHE A 136 9.66 10.83 1.07
C PHE A 136 10.41 11.20 2.34
N THR A 137 11.31 12.17 2.29
CA THR A 137 11.99 12.68 3.49
C THR A 137 11.00 13.25 4.49
N MET A 138 10.04 14.06 4.04
CA MET A 138 9.01 14.62 4.93
C MET A 138 8.09 13.55 5.50
N ALA A 139 7.65 12.59 4.69
CA ALA A 139 6.82 11.48 5.17
C ALA A 139 7.55 10.67 6.27
N ARG A 140 8.84 10.41 6.10
CA ARG A 140 9.67 9.75 7.12
C ARG A 140 9.86 10.60 8.37
N ARG A 141 9.99 11.93 8.23
CA ARG A 141 10.04 12.85 9.38
C ARG A 141 8.74 12.85 10.16
N LEU A 142 7.58 12.88 9.50
CA LEU A 142 6.27 12.77 10.17
C LEU A 142 6.15 11.48 11.00
N ILE A 143 6.64 10.36 10.47
CA ILE A 143 6.69 9.09 11.19
C ILE A 143 7.64 9.17 12.40
N LYS A 144 8.84 9.74 12.20
CA LYS A 144 9.91 9.73 13.21
C LYS A 144 9.72 10.78 14.32
N GLU A 145 9.27 11.97 13.96
CA GLU A 145 9.17 13.14 14.85
C GLU A 145 7.80 13.21 15.50
N GLU A 146 6.72 12.95 14.75
CA GLU A 146 5.33 13.12 15.21
C GLU A 146 4.60 11.80 15.48
N GLY A 147 5.22 10.64 15.17
CA GLY A 147 4.59 9.32 15.30
C GLY A 147 3.44 9.08 14.32
N LEU A 148 3.26 9.92 13.30
CA LEU A 148 2.17 9.83 12.34
C LEU A 148 2.52 8.84 11.23
N LEU A 149 1.90 7.66 11.26
CA LEU A 149 2.14 6.55 10.33
C LEU A 149 1.49 6.77 8.95
N VAL A 150 2.01 7.73 8.18
CA VAL A 150 1.40 8.21 6.93
C VAL A 150 2.14 7.77 5.66
N GLY A 151 1.44 7.81 4.52
CA GLY A 151 2.00 7.52 3.20
C GLY A 151 2.82 8.67 2.60
N GLY A 152 3.48 8.41 1.47
CA GLY A 152 4.31 9.42 0.80
C GLY A 152 3.53 10.67 0.35
N SER A 153 2.27 10.53 -0.05
CA SER A 153 1.41 11.67 -0.44
C SER A 153 1.18 12.67 0.70
N SER A 154 1.10 12.17 1.94
CA SER A 154 1.04 13.00 3.14
C SER A 154 2.31 13.82 3.33
N GLY A 155 3.48 13.25 2.98
CA GLY A 155 4.74 13.99 2.92
C GLY A 155 4.68 15.18 1.96
N SER A 156 4.18 14.99 0.73
CA SER A 156 3.98 16.08 -0.23
C SER A 156 3.06 17.17 0.31
N ASN A 157 1.93 16.79 0.90
CA ASN A 157 0.97 17.74 1.46
C ASN A 157 1.60 18.57 2.59
N MET A 158 2.38 17.94 3.46
CA MET A 158 3.06 18.63 4.55
C MET A 158 4.15 19.57 4.04
N VAL A 159 4.95 19.17 3.04
CA VAL A 159 5.96 20.07 2.44
C VAL A 159 5.27 21.30 1.83
N GLY A 160 4.22 21.09 1.04
CA GLY A 160 3.44 22.18 0.45
C GLY A 160 2.83 23.08 1.52
N ALA A 161 2.25 22.50 2.56
CA ALA A 161 1.69 23.23 3.68
C ALA A 161 2.73 24.06 4.42
N MET A 162 3.93 23.52 4.71
CA MET A 162 5.02 24.28 5.34
C MET A 162 5.46 25.47 4.48
N ARG A 163 5.49 25.31 3.15
CA ARG A 163 5.85 26.39 2.22
C ARG A 163 4.77 27.48 2.19
N GLN A 164 3.50 27.10 2.23
CA GLN A 164 2.38 28.06 2.29
C GLN A 164 2.22 28.71 3.66
N ALA A 165 2.47 27.98 4.74
CA ALA A 165 2.38 28.47 6.11
C ALA A 165 3.28 29.69 6.34
N LYS A 166 4.44 29.76 5.67
CA LYS A 166 5.34 30.92 5.70
C LYS A 166 4.73 32.20 5.13
N LYS A 167 3.65 32.10 4.34
CA LYS A 167 2.98 33.23 3.69
C LYS A 167 1.68 33.63 4.39
N LEU A 168 1.28 32.92 5.45
CA LEU A 168 0.03 33.21 6.15
C LEU A 168 0.17 34.45 7.04
N THR A 169 -0.87 35.28 7.05
CA THR A 169 -0.97 36.45 7.92
C THR A 169 -1.68 36.13 9.22
N LYS A 170 -1.52 37.00 10.23
CA LYS A 170 -2.17 36.86 11.54
C LYS A 170 -3.68 36.66 11.37
N GLY A 171 -4.22 35.59 11.98
CA GLY A 171 -5.64 35.22 11.93
C GLY A 171 -6.01 34.18 10.87
N GLN A 172 -5.11 33.85 9.93
CA GLN A 172 -5.35 32.79 8.95
C GLN A 172 -5.01 31.41 9.53
N LYS A 173 -5.81 30.39 9.18
CA LYS A 173 -5.62 29.00 9.61
C LYS A 173 -5.20 28.14 8.43
N CYS A 174 -4.28 27.22 8.65
CA CYS A 174 -3.87 26.21 7.67
C CYS A 174 -4.41 24.85 8.12
N VAL A 175 -5.06 24.14 7.20
CA VAL A 175 -5.50 22.75 7.42
C VAL A 175 -4.75 21.89 6.43
N VAL A 176 -4.15 20.80 6.92
CA VAL A 176 -3.40 19.85 6.11
C VAL A 176 -4.05 18.49 6.23
N ILE A 177 -4.42 17.90 5.10
CA ILE A 177 -4.96 16.55 5.05
C ILE A 177 -3.81 15.60 4.78
N LEU A 178 -3.67 14.56 5.59
CA LEU A 178 -2.69 13.51 5.43
C LEU A 178 -3.39 12.26 4.86
N PRO A 179 -3.40 12.07 3.52
CA PRO A 179 -4.03 10.92 2.92
C PRO A 179 -3.19 9.65 3.12
N ASP A 180 -3.90 8.58 3.45
CA ASP A 180 -3.44 7.20 3.54
C ASP A 180 -2.37 6.90 4.61
N GLY A 181 -2.48 5.70 5.19
CA GLY A 181 -1.51 5.17 6.14
C GLY A 181 -0.28 4.54 5.48
N VAL A 182 0.76 4.31 6.28
CA VAL A 182 2.06 3.77 5.82
C VAL A 182 2.02 2.29 5.40
N ARG A 183 0.98 1.53 5.78
CA ARG A 183 0.91 0.05 5.71
C ARG A 183 1.31 -0.54 4.34
N ASN A 184 0.87 0.08 3.24
CA ASN A 184 1.13 -0.40 1.88
C ASN A 184 2.53 -0.02 1.34
N TYR A 185 3.31 0.73 2.11
CA TYR A 185 4.56 1.35 1.67
C TYR A 185 5.79 0.97 2.51
N LEU A 186 5.63 0.03 3.46
CA LEU A 186 6.71 -0.45 4.33
C LEU A 186 7.93 -0.96 3.54
N THR A 187 7.71 -1.58 2.39
CA THR A 187 8.78 -2.08 1.49
C THR A 187 9.31 -1.03 0.51
N LYS A 188 8.80 0.21 0.57
CA LYS A 188 9.16 1.33 -0.33
C LYS A 188 9.92 2.40 0.44
N PHE A 189 9.43 3.65 0.45
CA PHE A 189 10.15 4.81 1.00
C PHE A 189 10.50 4.69 2.49
N VAL A 190 9.80 3.82 3.24
CA VAL A 190 10.11 3.50 4.64
C VAL A 190 11.41 2.70 4.75
N SER A 191 11.73 1.86 3.76
CA SER A 191 12.95 1.08 3.70
C SER A 191 14.14 1.92 3.22
N ASP A 192 15.21 1.92 3.99
CA ASP A 192 16.49 2.56 3.64
C ASP A 192 17.11 1.99 2.37
N GLU A 193 17.06 0.66 2.23
CA GLU A 193 17.59 -0.04 1.06
C GLU A 193 16.88 0.43 -0.22
N TRP A 194 15.56 0.58 -0.15
CA TRP A 194 14.77 1.07 -1.27
C TRP A 194 15.10 2.53 -1.60
N MET A 195 15.24 3.38 -0.58
CA MET A 195 15.59 4.80 -0.75
C MET A 195 16.98 4.97 -1.39
N ILE A 196 17.97 4.16 -0.98
CA ILE A 196 19.30 4.16 -1.61
C ILE A 196 19.22 3.66 -3.04
N LYS A 197 18.52 2.53 -3.28
CA LYS A 197 18.38 1.95 -4.62
C LYS A 197 17.74 2.93 -5.61
N LYS A 198 16.84 3.79 -5.12
CA LYS A 198 16.19 4.83 -5.93
C LYS A 198 16.96 6.15 -5.98
N GLY A 199 18.08 6.26 -5.27
CA GLY A 199 18.92 7.47 -5.25
C GLY A 199 18.35 8.60 -4.40
N PHE A 200 17.37 8.33 -3.53
CA PHE A 200 16.76 9.31 -2.64
C PHE A 200 17.49 9.46 -1.30
N LEU A 201 18.42 8.56 -0.97
CA LEU A 201 19.23 8.58 0.24
C LEU A 201 20.67 8.14 -0.09
N THR A 202 21.67 8.75 0.54
CA THR A 202 23.07 8.31 0.39
C THR A 202 23.50 7.40 1.54
N THR A 203 24.48 6.53 1.29
CA THR A 203 25.05 5.67 2.34
C THR A 203 25.77 6.46 3.45
N ASN A 204 26.14 7.72 3.18
CA ASN A 204 26.70 8.61 4.19
C ASN A 204 25.63 9.18 5.14
N ASP A 205 24.39 9.34 4.68
CA ASP A 205 23.27 9.78 5.52
C ASP A 205 22.93 8.71 6.57
N LEU A 206 23.04 7.43 6.22
CA LEU A 206 22.89 6.31 7.17
C LEU A 206 23.98 6.29 8.26
N LYS A 207 25.19 6.77 7.96
CA LYS A 207 26.30 6.78 8.93
C LYS A 207 26.08 7.79 10.07
N LYS A 208 25.28 8.84 9.86
CA LYS A 208 24.94 9.82 10.90
C LYS A 208 23.94 9.29 11.94
N GLU A 209 23.11 8.32 11.55
CA GLU A 209 22.08 7.73 12.43
C GLU A 209 22.40 6.32 12.90
N LYS A 210 23.58 5.80 12.55
CA LYS A 210 24.04 4.52 13.08
C LYS A 210 24.37 4.72 14.56
N LEU A 211 23.33 4.63 15.40
CA LEU A 211 23.45 4.16 16.77
C LEU A 211 24.35 2.93 16.69
N GLU A 212 25.58 3.11 17.15
CA GLU A 212 26.57 2.07 17.19
C GLU A 212 26.01 0.94 18.06
N LEU A 213 25.63 -0.14 17.38
CA LEU A 213 25.29 -1.45 17.93
C LEU A 213 24.46 -1.40 19.21
N SER A 214 23.13 -1.28 19.07
CA SER A 214 22.22 -1.68 20.13
C SER A 214 22.29 -3.20 20.30
N ILE A 215 23.06 -3.67 21.28
CA ILE A 215 23.09 -5.11 21.62
C ILE A 215 21.83 -5.40 22.43
N TYR A 216 20.95 -6.23 21.87
CA TYR A 216 19.81 -6.80 22.57
C TYR A 216 20.34 -7.87 23.54
N ARG A 217 20.48 -7.53 24.83
CA ARG A 217 21.05 -8.48 25.80
C ARG A 217 20.02 -9.49 26.29
N LYS A 218 18.83 -9.02 26.62
CA LYS A 218 17.76 -9.84 27.21
C LYS A 218 16.42 -9.36 26.69
N ILE A 219 15.65 -10.29 26.14
CA ILE A 219 14.28 -10.06 25.68
C ILE A 219 13.35 -10.82 26.62
N ASN A 220 12.31 -10.17 27.13
CA ASN A 220 11.30 -10.77 27.98
C ASN A 220 9.91 -10.31 27.53
N VAL A 221 8.98 -11.25 27.38
CA VAL A 221 7.58 -10.95 27.10
C VAL A 221 6.86 -10.72 28.43
N GLY A 222 6.00 -9.71 28.52
CA GLY A 222 5.15 -9.45 29.68
C GLY A 222 3.99 -10.44 29.82
N ARG A 223 3.02 -10.09 30.67
CA ARG A 223 1.69 -10.73 30.66
C ARG A 223 0.76 -9.98 29.70
N ALA A 224 -0.31 -10.64 29.26
CA ALA A 224 -1.31 -10.02 28.42
C ALA A 224 -1.97 -8.82 29.12
N SER A 225 -1.99 -7.68 28.44
CA SER A 225 -2.55 -6.42 28.93
C SER A 225 -3.14 -5.60 27.78
N TYR A 226 -3.82 -4.50 28.08
CA TYR A 226 -4.17 -3.46 27.10
C TYR A 226 -3.77 -2.08 27.64
N GLU A 227 -3.60 -1.11 26.75
CA GLU A 227 -3.34 0.28 27.11
C GLU A 227 -4.63 1.09 26.92
N GLU A 228 -5.05 1.83 27.95
CA GLU A 228 -6.11 2.85 27.87
C GLU A 228 -5.51 4.23 28.18
N ASP A 229 -5.91 5.23 27.38
CA ASP A 229 -5.64 6.66 27.50
C ASP A 229 -4.57 7.09 28.52
N SER A 230 -3.31 7.04 28.09
CA SER A 230 -2.13 7.67 28.75
C SER A 230 -1.85 7.29 30.22
N THR A 231 -2.55 6.31 30.78
CA THR A 231 -2.36 5.81 32.15
C THR A 231 -2.24 4.29 32.10
N PHE A 232 -1.06 3.74 32.41
CA PHE A 232 -0.87 2.29 32.55
C PHE A 232 -1.70 1.76 33.74
N VAL A 233 -2.28 0.55 33.82
CA VAL A 233 -2.74 -0.54 32.94
C VAL A 233 -3.55 -1.47 33.88
N ASN A 234 -4.62 -2.15 33.41
CA ASN A 234 -5.16 -3.33 34.13
C ASN A 234 -4.22 -4.53 33.91
N ASP A 235 -3.62 -5.06 34.98
CA ASP A 235 -2.44 -5.96 34.92
C ASP A 235 -2.69 -7.37 34.37
N LEU A 236 -3.95 -7.76 34.15
CA LEU A 236 -4.29 -9.07 33.63
C LEU A 236 -5.58 -9.01 32.82
N VAL A 237 -5.46 -9.23 31.51
CA VAL A 237 -6.59 -9.28 30.58
C VAL A 237 -6.82 -10.72 30.19
N THR A 238 -8.08 -11.14 30.10
CA THR A 238 -8.43 -12.50 29.65
C THR A 238 -8.70 -12.52 28.14
N PRO A 239 -8.55 -13.68 27.48
CA PRO A 239 -8.89 -13.77 26.06
C PRO A 239 -10.37 -13.44 25.78
N GLN A 240 -11.29 -13.84 26.67
CA GLN A 240 -12.70 -13.49 26.57
C GLN A 240 -12.93 -11.97 26.61
N GLU A 241 -12.27 -11.24 27.51
CA GLU A 241 -12.37 -9.78 27.58
C GLU A 241 -11.88 -9.15 26.27
N CYS A 242 -10.76 -9.62 25.72
CA CYS A 242 -10.27 -9.14 24.42
C CYS A 242 -11.28 -9.40 23.30
N ARG A 243 -11.92 -10.57 23.26
CA ARG A 243 -12.95 -10.91 22.26
C ARG A 243 -14.18 -10.01 22.37
N LEU A 244 -14.62 -9.70 23.57
CA LEU A 244 -15.80 -8.85 23.80
C LEU A 244 -15.57 -7.37 23.45
N ARG A 245 -14.31 -6.94 23.45
CA ARG A 245 -13.90 -5.55 23.25
C ARG A 245 -13.21 -5.29 21.91
N ASP A 246 -13.18 -6.28 21.02
CA ASP A 246 -12.43 -6.25 19.75
C ASP A 246 -10.95 -5.83 19.91
N LEU A 247 -10.31 -6.27 21.01
CA LEU A 247 -8.91 -6.00 21.31
C LEU A 247 -8.00 -7.14 20.86
N THR A 248 -6.75 -6.81 20.54
CA THR A 248 -5.71 -7.83 20.27
C THR A 248 -5.13 -8.35 21.59
N TYR A 249 -5.36 -9.63 21.88
CA TYR A 249 -4.79 -10.30 23.05
C TYR A 249 -3.26 -10.38 22.95
N SER A 250 -2.58 -9.43 23.58
CA SER A 250 -1.14 -9.18 23.39
C SER A 250 -0.44 -8.75 24.68
N ALA A 251 0.86 -8.98 24.76
CA ALA A 251 1.71 -8.58 25.87
C ALA A 251 2.86 -7.68 25.42
N PRO A 252 3.34 -6.75 26.26
CA PRO A 252 4.49 -5.92 25.95
C PRO A 252 5.77 -6.76 25.87
N ILE A 253 6.67 -6.42 24.95
CA ILE A 253 8.01 -7.01 24.84
C ILE A 253 9.00 -6.03 25.47
N PHE A 254 9.68 -6.49 26.51
CA PHE A 254 10.73 -5.76 27.21
C PHE A 254 12.10 -6.19 26.72
N VAL A 255 12.98 -5.22 26.52
CA VAL A 255 14.36 -5.44 26.11
C VAL A 255 15.32 -4.63 26.96
N ASP A 256 16.42 -5.28 27.35
CA ASP A 256 17.61 -4.60 27.86
C ASP A 256 18.49 -4.17 26.67
N LEU A 257 18.54 -2.86 26.44
CA LEU A 257 19.29 -2.22 25.35
C LEU A 257 20.61 -1.67 25.88
N GLU A 258 21.71 -2.12 25.31
CA GLU A 258 23.01 -1.47 25.46
C GLU A 258 23.37 -0.78 24.15
N TYR A 259 23.60 0.53 24.18
CA TYR A 259 23.99 1.31 23.02
C TYR A 259 25.10 2.31 23.40
N THR A 260 25.93 2.71 22.44
CA THR A 260 26.86 3.83 22.63
C THR A 260 26.21 5.14 22.24
N TRP A 261 26.39 6.16 23.07
CA TRP A 261 26.03 7.54 22.79
C TRP A 261 27.30 8.38 22.87
N GLY A 262 27.88 8.69 21.71
CA GLY A 262 29.24 9.22 21.62
C GLY A 262 30.25 8.22 22.19
N ASN A 263 31.13 8.64 23.11
CA ASN A 263 32.12 7.77 23.76
C ASN A 263 31.58 7.01 24.99
N GLN A 264 30.31 7.17 25.37
CA GLN A 264 29.74 6.54 26.57
C GLN A 264 28.85 5.35 26.22
N ARG A 265 29.01 4.24 26.94
CA ARG A 265 28.10 3.09 26.88
C ARG A 265 26.93 3.32 27.83
N VAL A 266 25.71 3.28 27.30
CA VAL A 266 24.47 3.44 28.05
C VAL A 266 23.70 2.12 28.04
N LEU A 267 23.35 1.64 29.24
CA LEU A 267 22.50 0.46 29.41
C LEU A 267 21.10 0.92 29.87
N ARG A 268 20.08 0.71 29.04
CA ARG A 268 18.67 0.88 29.39
C ARG A 268 18.04 -0.48 29.59
N ARG A 269 17.55 -0.74 30.80
CA ARG A 269 16.86 -1.99 31.15
C ARG A 269 15.36 -1.85 31.01
N GLY A 270 14.68 -2.92 30.60
CA GLY A 270 13.21 -2.98 30.57
C GLY A 270 12.54 -2.03 29.57
N THR A 271 13.19 -1.70 28.46
CA THR A 271 12.59 -0.84 27.42
C THR A 271 11.51 -1.61 26.68
N VAL A 272 10.30 -1.06 26.59
CA VAL A 272 9.22 -1.66 25.79
C VAL A 272 9.47 -1.36 24.31
N ILE A 273 9.60 -2.41 23.50
CA ILE A 273 9.86 -2.27 22.05
C ILE A 273 8.60 -2.47 21.19
N GLY A 274 7.53 -2.97 21.78
CA GLY A 274 6.29 -3.30 21.08
C GLY A 274 5.48 -4.33 21.86
N ARG A 275 4.43 -4.85 21.22
CA ARG A 275 3.55 -5.88 21.79
C ARG A 275 3.53 -7.10 20.87
N ILE A 276 3.39 -8.28 21.46
CA ILE A 276 3.29 -9.55 20.73
C ILE A 276 1.97 -10.24 21.07
N PRO A 277 1.25 -10.80 20.07
CA PRO A 277 0.08 -11.63 20.35
C PRO A 277 0.44 -12.80 21.27
N ILE A 278 -0.38 -13.02 22.29
CA ILE A 278 -0.21 -14.14 23.22
C ILE A 278 -1.07 -15.31 22.75
N MET A 279 -0.41 -16.45 22.58
CA MET A 279 -1.06 -17.72 22.27
C MET A 279 -1.92 -18.20 23.44
N ILE A 280 -3.14 -18.68 23.18
CA ILE A 280 -4.07 -19.11 24.23
C ILE A 280 -3.49 -20.37 24.89
N ARG A 281 -3.52 -20.43 26.24
CA ARG A 281 -2.89 -21.47 27.08
C ARG A 281 -1.36 -21.56 27.03
N SER A 282 -0.66 -20.66 26.35
CA SER A 282 0.80 -20.53 26.48
C SER A 282 1.21 -20.08 27.89
N ASN A 283 2.50 -20.21 28.23
CA ASN A 283 3.06 -19.79 29.53
C ASN A 283 2.89 -18.29 29.87
N ARG A 284 2.53 -17.45 28.90
CA ARG A 284 2.25 -16.01 29.09
C ARG A 284 0.76 -15.68 29.07
N CYS A 285 -0.09 -16.66 28.80
CA CYS A 285 -1.54 -16.51 28.80
C CYS A 285 -2.06 -16.38 30.25
N ALA A 286 -3.09 -15.56 30.46
CA ALA A 286 -3.81 -15.49 31.72
C ALA A 286 -4.41 -16.84 32.16
N LEU A 287 -4.73 -17.71 31.19
CA LEU A 287 -5.29 -19.05 31.43
C LEU A 287 -4.22 -20.13 31.70
N PHE A 288 -2.94 -19.76 31.82
CA PHE A 288 -1.87 -20.73 32.05
C PHE A 288 -2.04 -21.40 33.42
N GLN A 289 -2.03 -22.74 33.45
CA GLN A 289 -2.23 -23.57 34.66
C GLN A 289 -3.61 -23.42 35.33
N MET A 290 -4.61 -22.93 34.60
CA MET A 290 -6.01 -22.99 35.03
C MET A 290 -6.64 -24.25 34.45
N ASP A 291 -6.81 -25.28 35.28
CA ASP A 291 -7.31 -26.60 34.84
C ASP A 291 -8.70 -26.95 35.41
N THR A 292 -9.20 -26.16 36.37
CA THR A 292 -10.47 -26.43 37.03
C THR A 292 -11.65 -25.86 36.24
N LEU A 293 -12.80 -26.53 36.34
CA LEU A 293 -14.06 -26.06 35.73
C LEU A 293 -14.46 -24.67 36.24
N GLU A 294 -14.19 -24.39 37.51
CA GLU A 294 -14.49 -23.11 38.16
C GLU A 294 -13.61 -21.97 37.65
N ASP A 295 -12.33 -22.22 37.40
CA ASP A 295 -11.41 -21.21 36.84
C ASP A 295 -11.83 -20.80 35.43
N HIS A 296 -12.17 -21.77 34.59
CA HIS A 296 -12.64 -21.50 33.23
C HIS A 296 -13.97 -20.76 33.22
N ALA A 297 -14.93 -21.17 34.06
CA ALA A 297 -16.23 -20.50 34.17
C ALA A 297 -16.08 -19.04 34.64
N ARG A 298 -15.19 -18.77 35.61
CA ARG A 298 -14.92 -17.40 36.10
C ARG A 298 -14.30 -16.49 35.04
N ASN A 299 -13.50 -17.05 34.14
CA ASN A 299 -12.89 -16.32 33.03
C ASN A 299 -13.74 -16.37 31.74
N GLY A 300 -14.96 -16.94 31.82
CA GLY A 300 -15.90 -17.18 30.73
C GLY A 300 -15.29 -17.89 29.51
N GLU A 301 -14.43 -18.87 29.80
CA GLU A 301 -13.82 -19.76 28.82
C GLU A 301 -14.34 -21.18 28.98
N CYS A 302 -14.23 -21.97 27.92
CA CYS A 302 -14.56 -23.39 27.98
C CYS A 302 -13.36 -24.20 28.46
N ARG A 303 -13.56 -25.11 29.42
CA ARG A 303 -12.51 -26.06 29.86
C ARG A 303 -11.98 -26.93 28.73
N TYR A 304 -12.82 -27.26 27.76
CA TYR A 304 -12.47 -28.10 26.62
C TYR A 304 -11.85 -27.34 25.44
N ASP A 305 -11.69 -26.02 25.55
CA ASP A 305 -10.96 -25.24 24.53
C ASP A 305 -9.51 -25.74 24.47
N PRO A 306 -9.00 -26.29 23.35
CA PRO A 306 -7.64 -26.80 23.29
C PRO A 306 -6.57 -25.71 23.46
N GLY A 307 -6.91 -24.44 23.27
CA GLY A 307 -5.92 -23.38 23.05
C GLY A 307 -5.14 -23.59 21.75
N GLY A 308 -4.06 -22.81 21.59
CA GLY A 308 -3.22 -22.83 20.40
C GLY A 308 -2.78 -21.46 19.92
#